data_AF-A0A382NBE3-F1
#
_entry.id   AF-A0A382NBE3-F1
#
_cell.length_a   1.000
_cell.length_b   1.000
_cell.length_c   1.000
_cell.angle_alpha   90.00
_cell.angle_beta   90.00
_cell.angle_gamma   90.00
#
_symmetry.space_group_name_H-M   'P 1'
#
loop_
_entity.id
_entity.type
_entity.pdbx_description
1 polymer ?
#
loop_
_entity_poly.entity_id
_entity_poly.type
_entity_poly.pdbx_seq_one_letter_code
_entity_poly.pdbx_strand_id
1 'polypeptide(L)'
;MDSVIETNHIVERSGESFRRFIFSFNDQNGNELCLRPDLTIASCLRYLNEKVKGTAKVHYYGQAFRKNLNKTDPIIRNQIGFEIIGSKNEKKDDKQIIETALKSLSKFKYSSGNLVIGNVEIFKLLLNKLDIPKRWRLRLQRHFWRESYF
;
A
#
# COMPACT_ATOMS: atom_id res chain seq x y z
N MET A 1 -8.51 13.89 5.08
CA MET A 1 -7.15 13.34 4.82
C MET A 1 -6.49 14.27 3.83
N ASP A 2 -5.27 14.72 4.12
CA ASP A 2 -4.60 15.72 3.31
C ASP A 2 -4.21 15.14 1.94
N SER A 3 -4.41 15.93 0.89
CA SER A 3 -4.09 15.54 -0.49
C SER A 3 -2.62 15.75 -0.82
N VAL A 4 -1.94 16.58 -0.02
CA VAL A 4 -0.53 16.92 -0.13
C VAL A 4 0.16 16.43 1.14
N ILE A 5 1.29 15.75 0.98
CA ILE A 5 2.10 15.20 2.08
C ILE A 5 3.58 15.34 1.74
N GLU A 6 4.44 15.26 2.74
CA GLU A 6 5.90 15.28 2.53
C GLU A 6 6.33 14.09 1.66
N THR A 7 7.17 14.37 0.67
CA THR A 7 7.62 13.34 -0.29
C THR A 7 8.42 12.23 0.38
N ASN A 8 9.18 12.57 1.44
CA ASN A 8 10.01 11.61 2.16
C ASN A 8 9.20 10.45 2.75
N HIS A 9 7.98 10.69 3.24
CA HIS A 9 7.11 9.61 3.73
C HIS A 9 6.81 8.54 2.67
N ILE A 10 6.72 8.94 1.40
CA ILE A 10 6.51 8.00 0.29
C ILE A 10 7.77 7.19 0.01
N VAL A 11 8.91 7.89 -0.05
CA VAL A 11 10.21 7.32 -0.40
C VAL A 11 10.67 6.34 0.66
N GLU A 12 10.50 6.68 1.94
CA GLU A 12 10.81 5.78 3.05
C GLU A 12 9.98 4.49 2.99
N ARG A 13 8.68 4.59 2.68
CA ARG A 13 7.81 3.42 2.54
C ARG A 13 8.14 2.58 1.32
N SER A 14 8.38 3.23 0.17
CA SER A 14 8.25 2.60 -1.16
C SER A 14 9.55 2.58 -1.96
N GLY A 15 10.62 3.18 -1.44
CA GLY A 15 11.92 3.32 -2.07
C GLY A 15 12.00 4.42 -3.12
N GLU A 16 13.23 4.86 -3.42
CA GLU A 16 13.55 5.92 -4.39
C GLU A 16 12.97 5.68 -5.79
N SER A 17 12.97 4.43 -6.25
CA SER A 17 12.39 4.07 -7.54
C SER A 17 10.87 4.35 -7.65
N PHE A 18 10.21 4.63 -6.53
CA PHE A 18 8.80 5.00 -6.50
C PHE A 18 8.57 6.48 -6.87
N ARG A 19 9.59 7.34 -6.77
CA ARG A 19 9.48 8.78 -7.10
C ARG A 19 8.94 9.04 -8.51
N ARG A 20 9.29 8.19 -9.48
CA ARG A 20 8.77 8.29 -10.86
C ARG A 20 7.24 8.17 -10.95
N PHE A 21 6.58 7.64 -9.92
CA PHE A 21 5.13 7.45 -9.87
C PHE A 21 4.38 8.56 -9.12
N ILE A 22 5.05 9.52 -8.48
CA ILE A 22 4.40 10.57 -7.70
C ILE A 22 4.53 11.95 -8.36
N PHE A 23 3.55 12.82 -8.10
CA PHE A 23 3.62 14.22 -8.47
C PHE A 23 4.24 14.99 -7.30
N SER A 24 5.55 15.22 -7.35
CA SER A 24 6.24 16.06 -6.39
C SER A 24 6.41 17.50 -6.89
N PHE A 25 6.49 18.43 -5.95
CA PHE A 25 6.69 19.86 -6.14
C PHE A 25 7.30 20.46 -4.86
N ASN A 26 7.90 21.64 -4.96
CA ASN A 26 8.44 22.33 -3.79
C ASN A 26 7.47 23.39 -3.29
N ASP A 27 7.37 23.56 -1.98
CA ASP A 27 6.69 24.71 -1.39
C ASP A 27 7.55 25.98 -1.44
N GLN A 28 7.04 27.09 -0.90
CA GLN A 28 7.74 28.38 -0.86
C GLN A 28 8.99 28.36 0.03
N ASN A 29 9.09 27.39 0.94
CA ASN A 29 10.23 27.21 1.85
C ASN A 29 11.26 26.21 1.30
N GLY A 30 11.03 25.63 0.12
CA GLY A 30 11.89 24.63 -0.50
C GLY A 30 11.64 23.19 -0.03
N ASN A 31 10.58 22.92 0.75
CA ASN A 31 10.25 21.56 1.18
C ASN A 31 9.66 20.78 0.01
N GLU A 32 10.12 19.54 -0.19
CA GLU A 32 9.60 18.67 -1.24
C GLU A 32 8.31 17.97 -0.80
N LEU A 33 7.20 18.39 -1.39
CA LEU A 33 5.87 17.84 -1.16
C LEU A 33 5.41 17.00 -2.36
N CYS A 34 4.42 16.14 -2.14
CA CYS A 34 3.78 15.42 -3.23
C CYS A 34 2.28 15.24 -3.03
N LEU A 35 1.56 15.06 -4.14
CA LEU A 35 0.20 14.55 -4.08
C LEU A 35 0.21 13.09 -3.60
N ARG A 36 -0.69 12.75 -2.67
CA ARG A 36 -0.76 11.39 -2.10
C ARG A 36 -0.98 10.33 -3.20
N PRO A 37 -0.15 9.27 -3.27
CA PRO A 37 -0.28 8.22 -4.27
C PRO A 37 -1.31 7.14 -3.92
N ASP A 38 -1.69 7.04 -2.64
CA ASP A 38 -2.73 6.16 -2.10
C ASP A 38 -3.29 6.75 -0.80
N LEU A 39 -4.46 6.27 -0.35
CA LEU A 39 -5.06 6.70 0.92
C LEU A 39 -4.55 5.93 2.15
N THR A 40 -3.83 4.83 1.97
CA THR A 40 -3.22 4.07 3.08
C THR A 40 -2.18 4.94 3.80
N ILE A 41 -1.25 5.57 3.07
CA ILE A 41 -0.23 6.45 3.69
C ILE A 41 -0.87 7.63 4.42
N ALA A 42 -1.88 8.26 3.81
CA ALA A 42 -2.59 9.36 4.45
C ALA A 42 -3.30 8.91 5.75
N SER A 43 -3.78 7.66 5.79
CA SER A 43 -4.37 7.06 6.99
C SER A 43 -3.31 6.82 8.08
N CYS A 44 -2.13 6.34 7.72
CA CYS A 44 -1.00 6.15 8.64
C CYS A 44 -0.51 7.48 9.22
N LEU A 45 -0.32 8.50 8.38
CA LEU A 45 0.12 9.83 8.82
C LEU A 45 -0.89 10.46 9.78
N ARG A 46 -2.19 10.35 9.47
CA ARG A 46 -3.24 10.81 10.38
C ARG A 46 -3.16 10.10 11.73
N TYR A 47 -3.04 8.77 11.74
CA TYR A 47 -2.92 7.98 12.97
C TYR A 47 -1.74 8.45 13.84
N LEU A 48 -0.59 8.73 13.22
CA LEU A 48 0.61 9.24 13.89
C LEU A 48 0.41 10.67 14.42
N ASN A 49 -0.12 11.57 13.60
CA ASN A 49 -0.32 12.98 13.94
C ASN A 49 -1.36 13.18 15.06
N GLU A 50 -2.42 12.37 15.05
CA GLU A 50 -3.43 12.34 16.11
C GLU A 50 -2.91 11.69 17.41
N LYS A 51 -1.68 11.16 17.42
CA LYS A 51 -1.04 10.49 18.56
C LYS A 51 -1.93 9.38 19.14
N VAL A 52 -2.65 8.67 18.28
CA VAL A 52 -3.55 7.59 18.69
C VAL A 52 -2.75 6.51 19.41
N LYS A 53 -3.23 6.09 20.59
CA LYS A 53 -2.65 5.00 21.35
C LYS A 53 -3.51 3.75 21.17
N GLY A 54 -2.95 2.73 20.54
CA GLY A 54 -3.60 1.43 20.34
C GLY A 54 -4.32 1.31 18.99
N THR A 55 -5.28 0.41 18.91
CA THR A 55 -5.89 0.05 17.62
C THR A 55 -6.86 1.12 17.11
N ALA A 56 -6.63 1.59 15.88
CA ALA A 56 -7.56 2.41 15.13
C ALA A 56 -8.15 1.62 13.96
N LYS A 57 -9.45 1.78 13.71
CA LYS A 57 -10.13 1.27 12.52
C LYS A 57 -10.50 2.44 11.64
N VAL A 58 -9.89 2.52 10.47
CA VAL A 58 -10.04 3.63 9.55
C VAL A 58 -10.79 3.13 8.33
N HIS A 59 -11.76 3.90 7.83
CA HIS A 59 -12.28 3.73 6.49
C HIS A 59 -12.09 5.04 5.72
N TYR A 60 -12.02 4.95 4.40
CA TYR A 60 -11.84 6.10 3.54
C TYR A 60 -12.53 5.92 2.19
N TYR A 61 -12.88 7.05 1.61
CA TYR A 61 -13.27 7.21 0.22
C TYR A 61 -12.66 8.53 -0.28
N GLY A 62 -11.92 8.49 -1.38
CA GLY A 62 -11.32 9.70 -1.93
C GLY A 62 -10.39 9.44 -3.11
N GLN A 63 -9.79 10.52 -3.60
CA GLN A 63 -8.88 10.49 -4.74
C GLN A 63 -7.43 10.25 -4.32
N ALA A 64 -6.73 9.44 -5.11
CA ALA A 64 -5.28 9.25 -5.10
C ALA A 64 -4.70 9.65 -6.46
N PHE A 65 -3.45 10.12 -6.46
CA PHE A 65 -2.81 10.72 -7.63
C PHE A 65 -1.50 10.00 -7.95
N ARG A 66 -1.45 9.32 -9.10
CA ARG A 66 -0.29 8.51 -9.47
C ARG A 66 0.05 8.66 -10.94
N LYS A 67 1.32 8.93 -11.25
CA LYS A 67 1.85 8.89 -12.61
C LYS A 67 1.87 7.44 -13.09
N ASN A 68 1.42 7.21 -14.31
CA ASN A 68 1.44 5.90 -14.95
C ASN A 68 2.58 5.84 -15.97
N LEU A 69 3.14 4.64 -16.18
CA LEU A 69 4.12 4.42 -17.25
C LEU A 69 3.44 4.47 -18.63
N ASN A 70 2.17 4.05 -18.69
CA ASN A 70 1.34 4.14 -19.87
C ASN A 70 0.54 5.45 -19.83
N LYS A 71 0.65 6.26 -20.89
CA LYS A 71 0.01 7.59 -20.98
C LYS A 71 -1.52 7.55 -21.00
N THR A 72 -2.12 6.38 -21.23
CA THR A 72 -3.57 6.19 -21.34
C THR A 72 -4.27 5.98 -20.01
N ASP A 73 -3.54 5.59 -18.96
CA ASP A 73 -4.13 5.28 -17.67
C ASP A 73 -4.46 6.57 -16.90
N PRO A 74 -5.62 6.63 -16.21
CA PRO A 74 -6.00 7.82 -15.46
C PRO A 74 -5.02 8.07 -14.31
N ILE A 75 -4.61 9.34 -14.22
CA ILE A 75 -3.72 9.85 -13.18
C ILE A 75 -4.44 9.93 -11.82
N ILE A 76 -5.73 10.27 -11.85
CA ILE A 76 -6.59 10.37 -10.68
C ILE A 76 -7.34 9.06 -10.52
N ARG A 77 -7.28 8.46 -9.33
CA ARG A 77 -7.94 7.20 -9.01
C ARG A 77 -8.84 7.37 -7.79
N ASN A 78 -10.11 7.06 -7.94
CA ASN A 78 -11.02 6.99 -6.81
C ASN A 78 -10.76 5.67 -6.05
N GLN A 79 -10.50 5.78 -4.77
CA GLN A 79 -10.21 4.67 -3.88
C GLN A 79 -11.22 4.66 -2.73
N ILE A 80 -11.74 3.48 -2.45
CA ILE A 80 -12.48 3.16 -1.23
C ILE A 80 -11.75 2.03 -0.53
N GLY A 81 -11.63 2.10 0.79
CA GLY A 81 -10.90 1.10 1.56
C GLY A 81 -11.02 1.32 3.05
N PHE A 82 -10.41 0.41 3.79
CA PHE A 82 -10.35 0.47 5.24
C PHE A 82 -9.09 -0.23 5.75
N GLU A 83 -8.62 0.19 6.91
CA GLU A 83 -7.35 -0.23 7.53
C GLU A 83 -7.58 -0.48 9.03
N ILE A 84 -6.87 -1.46 9.58
CA ILE A 84 -6.73 -1.64 11.04
C ILE A 84 -5.28 -1.30 11.39
N ILE A 85 -5.08 -0.20 12.12
CA ILE A 85 -3.75 0.35 12.42
C ILE A 85 -3.47 0.22 13.91
N GLY A 86 -2.24 -0.14 14.29
CA GLY A 86 -1.78 -0.14 15.68
C GLY A 86 -2.17 -1.38 16.51
N SER A 87 -2.82 -2.37 15.90
CA SER A 87 -3.15 -3.63 16.56
C SER A 87 -1.95 -4.59 16.64
N LYS A 88 -2.00 -5.52 17.60
CA LYS A 88 -0.99 -6.57 17.81
C LYS A 88 -1.53 -7.99 17.58
N ASN A 89 -2.72 -8.11 17.00
CA ASN A 89 -3.38 -9.41 16.78
C ASN A 89 -3.71 -9.63 15.30
N GLU A 90 -2.64 -9.74 14.51
CA GLU A 90 -2.68 -9.89 13.04
C GLU A 90 -3.73 -10.90 12.57
N LYS A 91 -3.74 -12.13 13.12
CA LYS A 91 -4.70 -13.18 12.73
C LYS A 91 -6.16 -12.77 12.92
N LYS A 92 -6.47 -12.08 14.03
CA LYS A 92 -7.84 -11.61 14.31
C LYS A 92 -8.21 -10.46 13.39
N ASP A 93 -7.26 -9.57 13.13
CA ASP A 93 -7.48 -8.38 12.30
C ASP A 93 -7.62 -8.76 10.82
N ASP A 94 -6.81 -9.67 10.30
CA ASP A 94 -6.91 -10.21 8.93
C ASP A 94 -8.27 -10.89 8.70
N LYS A 95 -8.69 -11.72 9.66
CA LYS A 95 -10.02 -12.34 9.63
C LYS A 95 -11.11 -11.26 9.57
N GLN A 96 -11.00 -10.22 10.41
CA GLN A 96 -11.95 -9.11 10.43
C GLN A 96 -11.95 -8.32 9.10
N ILE A 97 -10.79 -8.12 8.48
CA ILE A 97 -10.67 -7.44 7.20
C ILE A 97 -11.41 -8.23 6.11
N ILE A 98 -11.17 -9.53 6.03
CA ILE A 98 -11.81 -10.40 5.03
C ILE A 98 -13.33 -10.44 5.26
N GLU A 99 -13.79 -10.67 6.49
CA GLU A 99 -15.22 -10.69 6.82
C GLU A 99 -15.90 -9.36 6.48
N THR A 100 -15.26 -8.23 6.79
CA THR A 100 -15.78 -6.89 6.50
C THR A 100 -15.84 -6.63 5.00
N ALA A 101 -14.82 -7.05 4.24
CA ALA A 101 -14.80 -6.93 2.78
C ALA A 101 -15.93 -7.75 2.15
N LEU A 102 -16.08 -9.02 2.54
CA LEU A 102 -17.13 -9.91 2.03
C LEU A 102 -18.53 -9.41 2.38
N LYS A 103 -18.75 -8.95 3.61
CA LYS A 103 -20.02 -8.35 4.05
C LYS A 103 -20.33 -7.04 3.33
N SER A 104 -19.32 -6.28 2.93
CA SER A 104 -19.50 -5.06 2.14
C SER A 104 -19.86 -5.41 0.70
N LEU A 105 -19.16 -6.37 0.09
CA LEU A 105 -19.42 -6.86 -1.26
C LEU A 105 -20.80 -7.51 -1.39
N SER A 106 -21.28 -8.23 -0.37
CA SER A 106 -22.60 -8.87 -0.37
C SER A 106 -23.77 -7.90 -0.46
N LYS A 107 -23.55 -6.59 -0.27
CA LYS A 107 -24.56 -5.54 -0.44
C LYS A 107 -24.74 -5.12 -1.90
N PHE A 108 -23.81 -5.49 -2.78
CA PHE A 108 -23.85 -5.19 -4.21
C PHE A 108 -24.35 -6.40 -4.98
N LYS A 109 -24.99 -6.16 -6.13
CA LYS A 109 -25.34 -7.22 -7.07
C LYS A 109 -24.10 -7.59 -7.88
N TYR A 110 -23.48 -8.73 -7.58
CA TYR A 110 -22.40 -9.32 -8.37
C TYR A 110 -22.72 -10.79 -8.67
N SER A 111 -22.26 -11.32 -9.80
CA SER A 111 -22.60 -12.68 -10.25
C SER A 111 -21.61 -13.74 -9.75
N SER A 112 -20.31 -13.41 -9.76
CA SER A 112 -19.23 -14.29 -9.31
C SER A 112 -17.94 -13.49 -9.11
N GLY A 113 -16.96 -14.08 -8.42
CA GLY A 113 -15.63 -13.52 -8.22
C GLY A 113 -14.71 -14.50 -7.50
N ASN A 114 -13.40 -14.30 -7.62
CA ASN A 114 -12.39 -15.13 -6.95
C ASN A 114 -11.69 -14.31 -5.86
N LEU A 115 -11.67 -14.83 -4.63
CA LEU A 115 -10.84 -14.30 -3.54
C LEU A 115 -9.53 -15.08 -3.50
N VAL A 116 -8.43 -14.44 -3.86
CA VAL A 116 -7.08 -15.03 -3.79
C VAL A 116 -6.37 -14.49 -2.57
N ILE A 117 -5.95 -15.38 -1.68
CA ILE A 117 -5.19 -15.05 -0.46
C ILE A 117 -3.79 -15.63 -0.61
N GLY A 118 -2.77 -14.81 -0.36
CA GLY A 118 -1.37 -15.22 -0.38
C GLY A 118 -0.59 -14.60 0.77
N ASN A 119 0.51 -15.25 1.15
CA ASN A 119 1.42 -14.74 2.18
C ASN A 119 2.86 -14.71 1.64
N VAL A 120 3.39 -13.50 1.46
CA VAL A 120 4.74 -13.27 0.93
C VAL A 120 5.83 -13.83 1.84
N GLU A 121 5.56 -14.00 3.14
CA GLU A 121 6.52 -14.57 4.09
C GLU A 121 6.81 -16.04 3.79
N ILE A 122 5.86 -16.80 3.22
CA ILE A 122 6.11 -18.20 2.81
C ILE A 122 7.22 -18.25 1.74
N PHE A 123 7.15 -17.35 0.75
CA PHE A 123 8.18 -17.25 -0.28
C PHE A 123 9.53 -16.81 0.32
N LYS A 124 9.52 -15.80 1.21
CA LYS A 124 10.75 -15.36 1.89
C LYS A 124 11.37 -16.48 2.73
N LEU A 125 10.56 -17.26 3.43
CA LEU A 125 10.99 -18.43 4.22
C LEU A 125 11.65 -19.49 3.32
N LEU A 126 11.03 -19.82 2.19
CA LEU A 126 11.60 -20.71 1.19
C LEU A 126 12.99 -20.21 0.75
N LEU A 127 13.09 -18.95 0.30
CA LEU A 127 14.35 -18.37 -0.16
C LEU A 127 15.44 -18.35 0.92
N ASN A 128 15.06 -18.22 2.19
CA ASN A 128 15.99 -18.26 3.32
C ASN A 128 16.48 -19.68 3.64
N LYS A 129 15.72 -20.71 3.30
CA LYS A 129 16.09 -22.12 3.49
C LYS A 129 16.91 -22.69 2.34
N LEU A 130 16.85 -22.08 1.15
CA LEU A 130 17.67 -22.47 0.02
C LEU A 130 19.14 -22.09 0.23
N ASP A 131 20.03 -23.04 -0.05
CA ASP A 131 21.48 -22.82 -0.11
C ASP A 131 21.84 -22.14 -1.43
N ILE A 132 21.54 -20.84 -1.52
CA ILE A 132 21.82 -19.99 -2.68
C ILE A 132 22.64 -18.77 -2.27
N PRO A 133 23.47 -18.22 -3.20
CA PRO A 133 24.22 -17.01 -2.91
C PRO A 133 23.30 -15.84 -2.52
N LYS A 134 23.75 -15.02 -1.57
CA LYS A 134 23.00 -13.85 -1.07
C LYS A 134 22.48 -12.94 -2.19
N ARG A 135 23.28 -12.77 -3.26
CA ARG A 135 22.92 -11.97 -4.44
C ARG A 135 21.67 -12.51 -5.13
N TRP A 136 21.54 -13.84 -5.29
CA TRP A 136 20.38 -14.48 -5.88
C TRP A 136 19.15 -14.36 -4.99
N ARG A 137 19.32 -14.56 -3.67
CA ARG A 137 18.24 -14.37 -2.70
C ARG A 137 17.63 -12.96 -2.76
N LEU A 138 18.48 -11.94 -2.75
CA LEU A 138 18.06 -10.53 -2.87
C LEU A 138 17.38 -10.24 -4.20
N ARG A 139 17.90 -10.81 -5.30
CA ARG A 139 17.31 -10.66 -6.64
C ARG A 139 15.91 -11.29 -6.70
N LEU A 140 15.73 -12.50 -6.19
CA LEU A 140 14.44 -13.19 -6.15
C LEU A 140 13.42 -12.44 -5.28
N GLN A 141 13.83 -11.97 -4.09
CA GLN A 141 12.98 -11.15 -3.22
C GLN A 141 12.54 -9.84 -3.91
N ARG A 142 13.48 -9.11 -4.52
CA ARG A 142 13.20 -7.84 -5.20
C ARG A 142 12.26 -8.00 -6.40
N HIS A 143 12.38 -9.12 -7.10
CA HIS A 143 11.64 -9.41 -8.32
C HIS A 143 10.47 -10.38 -8.11
N PHE A 144 10.03 -10.60 -6.87
CA PHE A 144 8.91 -11.49 -6.54
C PHE A 144 7.65 -11.22 -7.38
N TRP A 145 7.35 -9.94 -7.63
CA TRP A 145 6.17 -9.50 -8.40
C TRP A 145 6.41 -9.41 -9.92
N ARG A 146 7.57 -9.86 -10.43
CA ARG A 146 7.99 -9.71 -11.82
C ARG A 146 8.32 -11.07 -12.41
N GLU A 147 7.30 -11.90 -12.63
CA GLU A 147 7.46 -13.25 -13.19
C GLU A 147 8.27 -13.25 -14.48
N SER A 148 7.97 -12.36 -15.42
CA SER A 148 8.66 -12.23 -16.72
C SER A 148 10.12 -11.77 -16.68
N TYR A 149 10.65 -11.49 -15.48
CA TYR A 149 12.05 -11.09 -15.32
C TYR A 149 13.01 -12.29 -15.24
N PHE A 150 12.51 -13.47 -14.92
CA PHE A 150 13.26 -14.73 -14.83
C PHE A 150 12.88 -15.64 -16.01
#